data_AF-A0AAD2ED88-F1
#
_entry.id   AF-A0AAD2ED88-F1
#
_cell.length_a   1.000
_cell.length_b   1.000
_cell.length_c   1.000
_cell.angle_alpha   90.00
_cell.angle_beta   90.00
_cell.angle_gamma   90.00
#
_symmetry.space_group_name_H-M   'P 1'
#
loop_
_entity.id
_entity.type
_entity.pdbx_description
1 polymer ?
#
loop_
_entity_poly.entity_id
_entity_poly.type
_entity_poly.pdbx_seq_one_letter_code
_entity_poly.pdbx_strand_id
1 'polypeptide(L)'
;MLTKYSKHRHKALTAGAVESLIDRLAEFEKCDSKRALASVELLCRIPSGRAAFAAHSFTVVPILVKIILKISDRATEYAAGALLSLCSASELTQRETLAAGLLTKLLLLVQSDCTYRAKRKAQMLLKLLRGSWPEDTTANSDDFACSDVVPFRILSLIEI
;
A
#
# COMPACT_ATOMS: atom_id res chain seq x y z
N MET A 1 39.90 10.47 6.13
CA MET A 1 39.00 10.29 4.96
C MET A 1 38.32 8.90 4.90
N LEU A 2 37.83 8.31 6.01
CA LEU A 2 37.30 6.93 6.01
C LEU A 2 35.75 6.81 6.04
N THR A 3 35.02 7.92 6.08
CA THR A 3 33.55 7.90 6.24
C THR A 3 32.76 7.83 4.91
N LYS A 4 33.43 7.90 3.76
CA LYS A 4 32.77 7.89 2.44
C LYS A 4 32.47 6.46 1.94
N TYR A 5 33.35 5.50 2.23
CA TYR A 5 33.26 4.12 1.72
C TYR A 5 32.25 3.21 2.45
N SER A 6 31.81 3.54 3.67
CA SER A 6 30.80 2.73 4.39
C SER A 6 29.38 2.98 3.87
N LYS A 7 29.07 4.22 3.49
CA LYS A 7 27.73 4.62 3.00
C LYS A 7 27.38 3.95 1.67
N HIS A 8 28.33 3.83 0.75
CA HIS A 8 28.09 3.19 -0.54
C HIS A 8 27.89 1.67 -0.41
N ARG A 9 28.67 1.00 0.45
CA ARG A 9 28.47 -0.43 0.75
C ARG A 9 27.13 -0.69 1.44
N HIS A 10 26.76 0.13 2.43
CA HIS A 10 25.48 -0.02 3.12
C HIS A 10 24.30 0.20 2.17
N LYS A 11 24.37 1.21 1.28
CA LYS A 11 23.36 1.43 0.23
C LYS A 11 23.29 0.28 -0.77
N ALA A 12 24.42 -0.25 -1.23
CA ALA A 12 24.46 -1.38 -2.16
C ALA A 12 23.92 -2.67 -1.53
N LEU A 13 24.27 -2.95 -0.28
CA LEU A 13 23.71 -4.08 0.48
C LEU A 13 22.20 -3.91 0.70
N THR A 14 21.75 -2.68 0.96
CA THR A 14 20.32 -2.38 1.09
C THR A 14 19.60 -2.55 -0.25
N ALA A 15 20.20 -2.13 -1.36
CA ALA A 15 19.62 -2.30 -2.70
C ALA A 15 19.48 -3.78 -3.07
N GLY A 16 20.53 -4.59 -2.90
CA GLY A 16 20.45 -6.04 -3.14
C GLY A 16 19.47 -6.77 -2.18
N ALA A 17 19.33 -6.28 -0.95
CA ALA A 17 18.31 -6.79 -0.03
C ALA A 17 16.89 -6.40 -0.45
N VAL A 18 16.70 -5.23 -1.05
CA VAL A 18 15.39 -4.79 -1.56
C VAL A 18 14.98 -5.59 -2.79
N GLU A 19 15.87 -5.76 -3.77
CA GLU A 19 15.61 -6.57 -4.96
C GLU A 19 15.23 -8.02 -4.60
N SER A 20 16.02 -8.67 -3.74
CA SER A 20 15.72 -10.03 -3.27
C SER A 20 14.39 -10.14 -2.50
N LEU A 21 14.00 -9.10 -1.76
CA LEU A 21 12.69 -9.04 -1.12
C LEU A 21 11.56 -8.85 -2.13
N ILE A 22 11.77 -8.07 -3.20
CA ILE A 22 10.78 -7.87 -4.27
C ILE A 22 10.57 -9.17 -5.04
N ASP A 23 11.63 -9.89 -5.38
CA ASP A 23 11.52 -11.20 -6.04
C ASP A 23 10.72 -12.19 -5.18
N ARG A 24 11.00 -12.20 -3.87
CA ARG A 24 10.27 -13.04 -2.91
C ARG A 24 8.82 -12.60 -2.74
N LEU A 25 8.53 -11.30 -2.87
CA LEU A 25 7.15 -10.81 -2.93
C LEU A 25 6.46 -11.27 -4.22
N ALA A 26 7.12 -11.31 -5.37
CA ALA A 26 6.49 -11.78 -6.61
C ALA A 26 6.02 -13.24 -6.51
N GLU A 27 6.69 -14.06 -5.71
CA GLU A 27 6.35 -15.45 -5.45
C GLU A 27 5.46 -15.67 -4.21
N PHE A 28 4.73 -14.65 -3.76
CA PHE A 28 3.98 -14.69 -2.50
C PHE A 28 2.94 -15.83 -2.40
N GLU A 29 2.51 -16.39 -3.53
CA GLU A 29 1.54 -17.50 -3.61
C GLU A 29 2.20 -18.88 -3.40
N LYS A 30 3.53 -18.98 -3.54
CA LYS A 30 4.28 -20.25 -3.51
C LYS A 30 5.03 -20.51 -2.19
N CYS A 31 5.27 -19.48 -1.38
CA CYS A 31 6.05 -19.56 -0.14
C CYS A 31 5.41 -18.72 0.97
N ASP A 32 5.76 -19.02 2.24
CA ASP A 32 5.47 -18.18 3.41
C ASP A 32 6.08 -16.78 3.24
N SER A 33 5.35 -15.90 2.55
CA SER A 33 5.70 -14.50 2.26
C SER A 33 5.62 -13.60 3.49
N LYS A 34 5.11 -14.11 4.61
CA LYS A 34 4.86 -13.39 5.85
C LYS A 34 6.11 -12.75 6.45
N ARG A 35 7.25 -13.47 6.44
CA ARG A 35 8.54 -12.93 6.94
C ARG A 35 9.10 -11.86 6.01
N ALA A 36 9.00 -12.06 4.70
CA ALA A 36 9.42 -11.08 3.71
C ALA A 36 8.61 -9.78 3.83
N LEU A 37 7.29 -9.90 3.94
CA LEU A 37 6.38 -8.77 4.14
C LEU A 37 6.67 -8.00 5.43
N ALA A 38 6.98 -8.69 6.52
CA ALA A 38 7.39 -8.04 7.76
C ALA A 38 8.68 -7.22 7.58
N SER A 39 9.68 -7.78 6.89
CA SER A 39 10.93 -7.07 6.56
C SER A 39 10.68 -5.86 5.66
N VAL A 40 9.82 -6.00 4.64
CA VAL A 40 9.43 -4.91 3.73
C VAL A 40 8.77 -3.78 4.51
N GLU A 41 7.78 -4.06 5.37
CA GLU A 41 7.15 -3.03 6.19
C GLU A 41 8.17 -2.29 7.06
N LEU A 42 9.05 -3.03 7.75
CA LEU A 42 10.07 -2.44 8.62
C LEU A 42 11.03 -1.54 7.85
N LEU A 43 11.49 -1.97 6.68
CA LEU A 43 12.39 -1.19 5.85
C LEU A 43 11.71 0.05 5.27
N CYS A 44 10.44 -0.03 4.87
CA CYS A 44 9.68 1.14 4.40
C CYS A 44 9.53 2.23 5.47
N ARG A 45 9.55 1.88 6.76
CA ARG A 45 9.52 2.88 7.84
C ARG A 45 10.82 3.70 7.94
N ILE A 46 11.94 3.15 7.48
CA ILE A 46 13.25 3.82 7.47
C ILE A 46 13.36 4.66 6.19
N PRO A 47 13.83 5.93 6.24
CA PRO A 47 13.90 6.79 5.04
C PRO A 47 14.70 6.18 3.87
N SER A 48 15.83 5.53 4.15
CA SER A 48 16.65 4.87 3.12
C SER A 48 15.96 3.65 2.51
N GLY A 49 15.33 2.81 3.32
CA GLY A 49 14.59 1.64 2.85
C GLY A 49 13.36 2.07 2.05
N ARG A 50 12.62 3.07 2.54
CA ARG A 50 11.50 3.67 1.81
C ARG A 50 11.89 4.18 0.44
N ALA A 51 12.98 4.94 0.35
CA ALA A 51 13.47 5.46 -0.92
C ALA A 51 13.86 4.33 -1.89
N ALA A 52 14.45 3.25 -1.38
CA ALA A 52 14.77 2.08 -2.19
C ALA A 52 13.50 1.38 -2.71
N PHE A 53 12.50 1.11 -1.87
CA PHE A 53 11.23 0.53 -2.33
C PHE A 53 10.44 1.46 -3.26
N ALA A 54 10.46 2.77 -3.02
CA ALA A 54 9.82 3.76 -3.88
C ALA A 54 10.47 3.83 -5.28
N ALA A 55 11.78 3.55 -5.40
CA ALA A 55 12.43 3.44 -6.71
C ALA A 55 11.90 2.27 -7.55
N HIS A 56 11.26 1.28 -6.91
CA HIS A 56 10.62 0.13 -7.56
C HIS A 56 9.09 0.14 -7.39
N SER A 57 8.47 1.31 -7.19
CA SER A 57 7.05 1.43 -6.86
C SER A 57 6.13 0.75 -7.86
N PHE A 58 6.40 0.89 -9.16
CA PHE A 58 5.65 0.24 -10.25
C PHE A 58 5.55 -1.29 -10.13
N THR A 59 6.54 -1.95 -9.52
CA THR A 59 6.51 -3.40 -9.29
C THR A 59 5.97 -3.74 -7.90
N VAL A 60 6.41 -3.00 -6.89
CA VAL A 60 6.10 -3.28 -5.48
C VAL A 60 4.62 -3.01 -5.17
N VAL A 61 4.07 -1.89 -5.65
CA VAL A 61 2.71 -1.45 -5.33
C VAL A 61 1.66 -2.46 -5.79
N PRO A 62 1.62 -2.92 -7.06
CA PRO A 62 0.63 -3.91 -7.49
C PRO A 62 0.70 -5.21 -6.68
N ILE A 63 1.91 -5.66 -6.33
CA ILE A 63 2.10 -6.87 -5.53
C ILE A 63 1.50 -6.69 -4.13
N LEU A 64 1.85 -5.60 -3.43
CA LEU A 64 1.32 -5.32 -2.08
C LEU A 64 -0.20 -5.17 -2.08
N VAL A 65 -0.77 -4.50 -3.09
CA VAL A 65 -2.22 -4.37 -3.24
C VAL A 65 -2.86 -5.74 -3.48
N LYS A 66 -2.28 -6.60 -4.33
CA LYS A 66 -2.79 -7.96 -4.57
C LYS A 66 -2.78 -8.83 -3.31
N ILE A 67 -1.82 -8.62 -2.40
CA ILE A 67 -1.67 -9.37 -1.14
C ILE A 67 -2.80 -9.05 -0.13
N ILE A 68 -3.31 -7.82 -0.12
CA ILE A 68 -4.39 -7.42 0.81
C ILE A 68 -5.60 -8.35 0.64
N LEU A 69 -6.01 -8.96 1.76
CA LEU A 69 -7.11 -9.91 1.89
C LEU A 69 -6.91 -11.25 1.15
N LYS A 70 -5.71 -11.53 0.62
CA LYS A 70 -5.46 -12.73 -0.19
C LYS A 70 -4.73 -13.85 0.55
N ILE A 71 -3.84 -13.52 1.49
CA ILE A 71 -2.94 -14.52 2.10
C ILE A 71 -3.32 -14.85 3.55
N SER A 72 -3.19 -13.88 4.45
CA SER A 72 -3.51 -14.03 5.87
C SER A 72 -3.66 -12.65 6.51
N ASP A 73 -4.33 -12.54 7.66
CA ASP A 73 -4.56 -11.24 8.30
C ASP A 73 -3.25 -10.50 8.63
N ARG A 74 -2.24 -11.23 9.08
CA ARG A 74 -0.91 -10.66 9.34
C ARG A 74 -0.19 -10.25 8.05
N ALA A 75 -0.34 -10.99 6.96
CA ALA A 75 0.22 -10.57 5.66
C ALA A 75 -0.47 -9.27 5.17
N THR A 76 -1.80 -9.19 5.32
CA THR A 76 -2.56 -7.98 5.05
C THR A 76 -2.13 -6.81 5.93
N GLU A 77 -1.90 -7.04 7.22
CA GLU A 77 -1.39 -6.03 8.15
C GLU A 77 -0.02 -5.47 7.72
N TYR A 78 0.90 -6.35 7.30
CA TYR A 78 2.23 -5.95 6.81
C TYR A 78 2.14 -5.20 5.48
N ALA A 79 1.34 -5.69 4.53
CA ALA A 79 1.14 -5.04 3.23
C ALA A 79 0.52 -3.64 3.38
N ALA A 80 -0.53 -3.50 4.21
CA ALA A 80 -1.14 -2.21 4.50
C ALA A 80 -0.14 -1.24 5.18
N GLY A 81 0.73 -1.76 6.05
CA GLY A 81 1.77 -0.95 6.69
C GLY A 81 2.84 -0.44 5.72
N ALA A 82 3.28 -1.30 4.80
CA ALA A 82 4.24 -0.93 3.76
C ALA A 82 3.64 0.12 2.81
N LEU A 83 2.40 -0.09 2.34
CA LEU A 83 1.70 0.87 1.48
C LEU A 83 1.46 2.21 2.18
N LEU A 84 1.08 2.22 3.46
CA LEU A 84 0.92 3.45 4.24
C LEU A 84 2.22 4.25 4.27
N SER A 85 3.33 3.57 4.51
CA SER A 85 4.62 4.23 4.57
C SER A 85 5.06 4.77 3.21
N LEU A 86 4.82 4.04 2.11
CA LEU A 86 5.17 4.49 0.76
C LEU A 86 4.30 5.68 0.33
N CYS A 87 2.98 5.58 0.51
CA CYS A 87 2.02 6.64 0.17
C CYS A 87 2.27 7.93 0.97
N SER A 88 2.78 7.84 2.20
CA SER A 88 3.08 9.02 3.01
C SER A 88 4.27 9.85 2.50
N ALA A 89 5.07 9.30 1.58
CA ALA A 89 6.28 9.94 1.09
C ALA A 89 6.19 10.40 -0.37
N SER A 90 5.18 9.97 -1.13
CA SER A 90 5.09 10.23 -2.56
C SER A 90 3.64 10.22 -3.06
N GLU A 91 3.19 11.34 -3.62
CA GLU A 91 1.90 11.44 -4.33
C GLU A 91 1.85 10.52 -5.56
N LEU A 92 2.98 10.31 -6.22
CA LEU A 92 3.07 9.39 -7.35
C LEU A 92 2.68 7.98 -6.89
N THR A 93 3.21 7.54 -5.75
CA THR A 93 2.84 6.25 -5.17
C THR A 93 1.36 6.21 -4.76
N GLN A 94 0.79 7.31 -4.27
CA GLN A 94 -0.67 7.38 -4.01
C GLN A 94 -1.49 7.11 -5.27
N ARG A 95 -1.16 7.77 -6.39
CA ARG A 95 -1.85 7.58 -7.68
C ARG A 95 -1.68 6.16 -8.21
N GLU A 96 -0.47 5.61 -8.18
CA GLU A 96 -0.22 4.21 -8.58
C GLU A 96 -1.05 3.23 -7.77
N THR A 97 -1.14 3.47 -6.46
CA THR A 97 -1.82 2.57 -5.54
C THR A 97 -3.35 2.62 -5.74
N LEU A 98 -3.90 3.80 -6.04
CA LEU A 98 -5.29 3.96 -6.43
C LEU A 98 -5.59 3.31 -7.79
N ALA A 99 -4.72 3.50 -8.78
CA ALA A 99 -4.84 2.85 -10.09
C ALA A 99 -4.76 1.31 -9.98
N ALA A 100 -4.02 0.78 -9.01
CA ALA A 100 -3.97 -0.65 -8.70
C ALA A 100 -5.23 -1.19 -7.97
N GLY A 101 -6.23 -0.34 -7.69
CA GLY A 101 -7.49 -0.75 -7.05
C GLY A 101 -7.42 -0.88 -5.53
N LEU A 102 -6.50 -0.16 -4.86
CA LEU A 102 -6.36 -0.24 -3.41
C LEU A 102 -7.61 0.26 -2.67
N LEU A 103 -8.30 1.29 -3.16
CA LEU A 103 -9.42 1.91 -2.46
C LEU A 103 -10.49 0.88 -2.08
N THR A 104 -10.95 0.09 -3.04
CA THR A 104 -11.93 -0.99 -2.84
C THR A 104 -11.42 -2.03 -1.83
N LYS A 105 -10.14 -2.42 -1.92
CA LYS A 105 -9.53 -3.39 -0.98
C LYS A 105 -9.47 -2.86 0.45
N LEU A 106 -9.22 -1.57 0.65
CA LEU A 106 -9.20 -0.97 1.99
C LEU A 106 -10.60 -0.90 2.60
N LEU A 107 -11.62 -0.57 1.81
CA LEU A 107 -13.01 -0.55 2.28
C LEU A 107 -13.44 -1.95 2.74
N LEU A 108 -13.14 -2.97 1.94
CA LEU A 108 -13.37 -4.37 2.31
C LEU A 108 -12.57 -4.78 3.55
N LEU A 109 -11.32 -4.31 3.68
CA LEU A 109 -10.47 -4.62 4.83
C LEU A 109 -11.01 -4.01 6.14
N VAL A 110 -11.62 -2.84 6.09
CA VAL A 110 -12.24 -2.22 7.28
C VAL A 110 -13.46 -3.03 7.74
N GLN A 111 -14.21 -3.62 6.81
CA GLN A 111 -15.42 -4.40 7.07
C GLN A 111 -15.17 -5.89 7.37
N SER A 112 -13.97 -6.42 7.08
CA SER A 112 -13.65 -7.84 7.30
C SER A 112 -13.41 -8.17 8.77
N ASP A 113 -13.16 -9.44 9.11
CA ASP A 113 -12.74 -9.87 10.45
C ASP A 113 -11.20 -9.86 10.65
N CYS A 114 -10.45 -9.15 9.81
CA CYS A 114 -9.00 -9.03 9.95
C CYS A 114 -8.59 -8.35 11.27
N THR A 115 -7.29 -8.42 11.61
CA THR A 115 -6.76 -7.85 12.85
C THR A 115 -7.09 -6.36 13.01
N TYR A 116 -7.32 -5.93 14.26
CA TYR A 116 -7.50 -4.52 14.60
C TYR A 116 -6.39 -3.62 14.02
N ARG A 117 -5.14 -4.10 14.03
CA ARG A 117 -3.99 -3.37 13.47
C ARG A 117 -4.09 -3.21 11.96
N ALA A 118 -4.54 -4.24 11.23
CA ALA A 118 -4.76 -4.14 9.79
C ALA A 118 -5.85 -3.12 9.46
N LYS A 119 -6.99 -3.17 10.17
CA LYS A 119 -8.09 -2.21 10.01
C LYS A 119 -7.66 -0.77 10.30
N ARG A 120 -6.92 -0.55 11.39
CA ARG A 120 -6.39 0.78 11.75
C ARG A 120 -5.48 1.35 10.67
N LYS A 121 -4.55 0.54 10.13
CA LYS A 121 -3.69 0.94 9.00
C LYS A 121 -4.50 1.26 7.74
N ALA A 122 -5.57 0.50 7.48
CA ALA A 122 -6.47 0.75 6.36
C ALA A 122 -7.18 2.10 6.48
N GLN A 123 -7.72 2.42 7.65
CA GLN A 123 -8.36 3.71 7.93
C GLN A 123 -7.36 4.87 7.78
N MET A 124 -6.12 4.70 8.23
CA MET A 124 -5.06 5.70 8.04
C MET A 124 -4.73 5.92 6.55
N LEU A 125 -4.66 4.84 5.78
CA LEU A 125 -4.47 4.91 4.32
C LEU A 125 -5.63 5.62 3.62
N LEU A 126 -6.88 5.30 3.97
CA LEU A 126 -8.06 5.98 3.42
C LEU A 126 -8.02 7.48 3.70
N LYS A 127 -7.69 7.87 4.95
CA LYS A 127 -7.54 9.28 5.36
C LYS A 127 -6.41 9.98 4.57
N LEU A 128 -5.28 9.30 4.35
CA LEU A 128 -4.15 9.82 3.59
C LEU A 128 -4.47 10.02 2.10
N LEU A 129 -5.18 9.06 1.50
CA LEU A 129 -5.45 9.05 0.06
C LEU A 129 -6.59 9.99 -0.36
N ARG A 130 -7.36 10.56 0.59
CA ARG A 130 -8.58 11.34 0.33
C ARG A 130 -8.42 12.43 -0.72
N GLY A 131 -7.29 13.16 -0.72
CA GLY A 131 -7.04 14.24 -1.70
C GLY A 131 -6.60 13.75 -3.08
N SER A 132 -6.32 12.46 -3.22
CA SER A 132 -5.87 11.82 -4.47
C SER A 132 -6.93 10.90 -5.05
N TRP A 133 -8.11 10.80 -4.43
CA TRP A 133 -9.18 9.95 -4.93
C TRP A 133 -9.56 10.38 -6.35
N PRO A 134 -9.92 9.42 -7.22
CA PRO A 134 -10.56 9.78 -8.47
C PRO A 134 -11.83 10.56 -8.10
N GLU A 135 -11.81 11.87 -8.31
CA GLU A 135 -13.01 12.69 -8.25
C GLU A 135 -13.98 12.10 -9.27
N ASP A 136 -15.12 11.57 -8.80
CA ASP A 136 -16.25 11.34 -9.67
C ASP A 136 -16.53 12.69 -10.31
N THR A 137 -16.25 12.82 -11.60
CA THR A 137 -16.63 14.01 -12.36
C THR A 137 -18.12 14.14 -12.13
N THR A 138 -18.55 15.09 -11.31
CA THR A 138 -19.93 15.54 -11.21
C THR A 138 -20.23 16.18 -12.56
N ALA A 139 -20.49 15.32 -13.55
CA ALA A 139 -21.18 15.69 -14.75
C ALA A 139 -22.54 16.21 -14.26
N ASN A 140 -22.63 17.53 -14.22
CA ASN A 140 -23.88 18.25 -14.26
C ASN A 140 -24.68 17.69 -15.45
N SER A 141 -25.63 16.80 -15.19
CA SER A 141 -26.72 16.54 -16.11
C SER A 141 -27.91 16.07 -15.29
N ASP A 142 -28.81 17.01 -15.04
CA ASP A 142 -30.22 16.72 -14.88
C ASP A 142 -30.67 15.95 -16.13
N ASP A 143 -30.61 14.61 -16.11
CA ASP A 143 -31.49 13.74 -16.91
C ASP A 143 -31.30 12.24 -16.59
N PHE A 144 -32.38 11.67 -16.07
CA PHE A 144 -32.93 10.33 -16.30
C PHE A 144 -32.22 9.02 -15.85
N ALA A 145 -32.94 8.34 -14.94
CA ALA A 145 -33.21 6.89 -14.83
C ALA A 145 -32.16 5.92 -14.25
N CYS A 146 -32.48 5.48 -13.03
CA CYS A 146 -32.50 4.10 -12.54
C CYS A 146 -31.52 3.11 -13.20
N SER A 147 -30.34 2.96 -12.62
CA SER A 147 -29.76 1.64 -12.32
C SER A 147 -28.77 1.78 -11.18
N ASP A 148 -28.79 0.78 -10.30
CA ASP A 148 -28.11 0.69 -9.01
C ASP A 148 -26.61 0.96 -9.07
N VAL A 149 -26.22 2.23 -8.92
CA VAL A 149 -24.88 2.57 -8.46
C VAL A 149 -25.03 3.01 -7.01
N VAL A 150 -24.68 2.10 -6.11
CA VAL A 150 -24.61 2.36 -4.67
C VAL A 150 -23.79 3.63 -4.47
N PRO A 151 -24.39 4.74 -3.97
CA PRO A 151 -23.58 5.90 -3.64
C PRO A 151 -22.77 5.48 -2.43
N PHE A 152 -21.50 5.15 -2.64
CA PHE A 152 -20.56 4.98 -1.55
C PHE A 152 -20.45 6.33 -0.85
N ARG A 153 -21.30 6.56 0.16
CA ARG A 153 -21.13 7.63 1.13
C ARG A 153 -19.91 7.26 1.97
N ILE A 154 -18.72 7.55 1.46
CA ILE A 154 -17.45 7.28 2.16
C ILE A 154 -17.32 8.16 3.44
N LEU A 155 -18.19 9.16 3.59
CA LEU A 155 -18.19 10.05 4.75
C LEU A 155 -18.67 9.42 6.06
N SER A 156 -19.40 8.28 6.06
CA SER A 156 -19.82 7.62 7.30
C SER A 156 -18.83 6.57 7.83
N LEU A 157 -17.79 6.20 7.06
CA LEU A 157 -16.79 5.20 7.47
C LEU A 157 -15.51 5.80 8.09
N ILE A 158 -15.37 7.13 8.09
CA ILE A 158 -14.17 7.83 8.57
C ILE A 158 -14.32 8.37 10.01
N GLU A 159 -15.54 8.38 10.57
CA GLU A 159 -15.83 8.78 11.97
C GLU A 159 -15.60 7.65 13.01
N ILE A 160 -14.63 6.76 12.77
CA ILE A 160 -14.09 5.83 13.77
C ILE A 160 -12.61 6.11 14.00
#